data_AF-A0A7C3JVF1-F1
#
_entry.id   AF-A0A7C3JVF1-F1
#
_cell.length_a   1.000
_cell.length_b   1.000
_cell.length_c   1.000
_cell.angle_alpha   90.00
_cell.angle_beta   90.00
_cell.angle_gamma   90.00
#
_symmetry.space_group_name_H-M   'P 1'
#
loop_
_entity.id
_entity.type
_entity.pdbx_description
1 polymer ?
#
loop_
_entity_poly.entity_id
_entity_poly.type
_entity_poly.pdbx_seq_one_letter_code
_entity_poly.pdbx_strand_id
1 'polypeptide(L)'
;MVSSTPPGPWGGNIDLKFTGAGSSLFLPVFNKGAQFFTGDGHAVQGDGEVDGGAIEISLKPTLQFILHKGKGIKAPRVETATDYLTTGLDVDLNVAARMALEEAVKFLQTEKGMTAADAYALSSLAVDLGIGEAVDIVNLVYAKIPKNIFRSNRPFWFTPDAERDA
;
A
#
# COMPACT_ATOMS: atom_id res chain seq x y z
N MET A 1 4.77 3.50 -22.62
CA MET A 1 5.52 3.18 -21.39
C MET A 1 5.61 4.45 -20.57
N VAL A 2 5.44 4.34 -19.26
CA VAL A 2 5.64 5.46 -18.31
C VAL A 2 7.09 5.43 -17.82
N SER A 3 7.61 6.56 -17.33
CA SER A 3 8.90 6.58 -16.63
C SER A 3 8.84 5.66 -15.41
N SER A 4 9.97 5.04 -15.04
CA SER A 4 10.07 4.29 -13.79
C SER A 4 10.23 5.20 -12.57
N THR A 5 10.55 6.48 -12.75
CA THR A 5 10.86 7.41 -11.64
C THR A 5 9.64 7.79 -10.81
N PRO A 6 8.52 8.31 -11.32
CA PRO A 6 7.42 8.67 -10.43
C PRO A 6 6.56 7.44 -10.07
N PRO A 7 6.09 7.31 -8.82
CA PRO A 7 5.01 6.40 -8.52
C PRO A 7 3.69 6.86 -9.15
N GLY A 8 2.72 5.96 -9.20
CA GLY A 8 1.37 6.22 -9.67
C GLY A 8 0.38 5.14 -9.24
N PRO A 9 -0.89 5.23 -9.68
CA PRO A 9 -1.93 4.24 -9.35
C PRO A 9 -1.54 2.78 -9.65
N TRP A 10 -0.61 2.57 -10.57
CA TRP A 10 -0.06 1.25 -10.96
C TRP A 10 1.08 0.74 -10.07
N GLY A 11 1.51 1.48 -9.04
CA GLY A 11 2.75 1.24 -8.32
C GLY A 11 3.86 2.13 -8.87
N GLY A 12 4.98 1.55 -9.31
CA GLY A 12 6.16 2.32 -9.74
C GLY A 12 7.15 2.51 -8.60
N ASN A 13 7.83 3.66 -8.56
CA ASN A 13 8.80 4.03 -7.52
C ASN A 13 8.09 4.43 -6.22
N ILE A 14 7.50 3.45 -5.55
CA ILE A 14 6.65 3.73 -4.38
C ILE A 14 7.47 3.95 -3.10
N ASP A 15 8.72 3.50 -3.07
CA ASP A 15 9.72 3.67 -2.01
C ASP A 15 9.09 3.63 -0.62
N LEU A 16 8.46 2.48 -0.37
CA LEU A 16 7.67 2.23 0.82
C LEU A 16 8.25 1.04 1.55
N LYS A 17 9.01 1.28 2.62
CA LYS A 17 9.72 0.25 3.41
C LYS A 17 8.88 -0.95 3.88
N PHE A 18 7.55 -0.85 3.84
CA PHE A 18 6.62 -1.93 4.21
C PHE A 18 6.44 -2.98 3.11
N THR A 19 7.02 -2.80 1.91
CA THR A 19 6.97 -3.74 0.78
C THR A 19 8.09 -4.79 0.80
N GLY A 20 8.48 -5.22 2.01
CA GLY A 20 9.50 -6.25 2.23
C GLY A 20 8.95 -7.68 2.27
N ALA A 21 9.84 -8.63 2.57
CA ALA A 21 9.47 -10.03 2.80
C ALA A 21 8.38 -10.16 3.89
N GLY A 22 7.36 -11.00 3.63
CA GLY A 22 6.24 -11.19 4.54
C GLY A 22 5.12 -10.13 4.45
N SER A 23 5.21 -9.22 3.48
CA SER A 23 4.11 -8.32 3.12
C SER A 23 3.39 -8.77 1.85
N SER A 24 2.20 -8.22 1.63
CA SER A 24 1.43 -8.34 0.40
C SER A 24 1.20 -6.95 -0.19
N LEU A 25 1.59 -6.75 -1.45
CA LEU A 25 1.31 -5.55 -2.22
C LEU A 25 0.12 -5.78 -3.15
N PHE A 26 -0.92 -4.96 -3.03
CA PHE A 26 -2.10 -5.00 -3.88
C PHE A 26 -2.05 -3.86 -4.89
N LEU A 27 -2.09 -4.22 -6.18
CA LEU A 27 -2.03 -3.27 -7.29
C LEU A 27 -3.30 -3.38 -8.16
N PRO A 28 -3.84 -2.26 -8.68
CA PRO A 28 -4.86 -2.31 -9.71
C PRO A 28 -4.33 -2.92 -11.01
N VAL A 29 -5.13 -3.74 -11.67
CA VAL A 29 -4.77 -4.35 -12.96
C VAL A 29 -5.31 -3.48 -14.10
N PHE A 30 -4.42 -2.76 -14.78
CA PHE A 30 -4.77 -1.89 -15.91
C PHE A 30 -4.69 -2.59 -17.27
N ASN A 31 -3.86 -3.62 -17.39
CA ASN A 31 -3.57 -4.29 -18.67
C ASN A 31 -3.71 -5.81 -18.55
N LYS A 32 -4.02 -6.47 -19.67
CA LYS A 32 -4.09 -7.93 -19.74
C LYS A 32 -2.75 -8.55 -19.29
N GLY A 33 -2.86 -9.49 -18.35
CA GLY A 33 -1.70 -10.16 -17.75
C GLY A 33 -0.96 -9.33 -16.69
N ALA A 34 -1.55 -8.21 -16.24
CA ALA A 34 -0.99 -7.25 -15.27
C ALA A 34 0.30 -6.53 -15.69
N GLN A 35 1.18 -7.17 -16.47
CA GLN A 35 2.45 -6.61 -16.94
C GLN A 35 3.32 -6.14 -15.76
N PHE A 36 3.57 -7.03 -14.80
CA PHE A 36 4.30 -6.71 -13.57
C PHE A 36 5.80 -6.48 -13.84
N PHE A 37 6.34 -5.43 -13.22
CA PHE A 37 7.77 -5.11 -13.18
C PHE A 37 8.17 -4.78 -11.73
N THR A 38 9.43 -5.08 -11.38
CA THR A 38 10.02 -4.73 -10.09
C THR A 38 11.52 -4.50 -10.25
N GLY A 39 12.09 -3.67 -9.39
CA GLY A 39 13.48 -3.26 -9.35
C GLY A 39 13.72 -2.52 -8.04
N ASP A 40 14.80 -1.72 -7.99
CA ASP A 40 15.09 -0.79 -6.90
C ASP A 40 15.09 -1.44 -5.50
N GLY A 41 16.07 -2.31 -5.28
CA GLY A 41 16.18 -2.99 -4.00
C GLY A 41 16.85 -2.08 -2.97
N HIS A 42 16.21 -1.85 -1.83
CA HIS A 42 16.82 -1.15 -0.70
C HIS A 42 17.13 -2.12 0.45
N ALA A 43 18.35 -2.10 0.98
CA ALA A 43 18.68 -2.83 2.20
C ALA A 43 18.07 -2.15 3.44
N VAL A 44 18.06 -0.81 3.45
CA VAL A 44 17.46 0.04 4.48
C VAL A 44 17.01 1.34 3.81
N GLN A 45 15.77 1.76 4.11
CA GLN A 45 15.20 3.04 3.71
C GLN A 45 14.44 3.64 4.90
N GLY A 46 14.56 4.95 5.09
CA GLY A 46 13.77 5.72 6.04
C GLY A 46 12.46 6.22 5.43
N ASP A 47 11.50 6.62 6.27
CA ASP A 47 10.31 7.35 5.78
C ASP A 47 10.74 8.69 5.19
N GLY A 48 10.23 8.97 4.00
CA GLY A 48 10.48 10.19 3.23
C GLY A 48 11.65 10.10 2.26
N GLU A 49 12.52 9.09 2.37
CA GLU A 49 13.72 8.94 1.52
C GLU A 49 14.47 10.26 1.30
N VAL A 50 14.70 10.98 2.40
CA VAL A 50 14.85 12.45 2.39
C VAL A 50 16.05 13.02 1.63
N ASP A 51 17.05 12.19 1.32
CA ASP A 51 18.23 12.57 0.52
C ASP A 51 18.18 12.08 -0.93
N GLY A 52 17.06 11.48 -1.35
CA GLY A 52 16.86 10.98 -2.71
C GLY A 52 17.36 9.57 -2.95
N GLY A 53 17.74 8.82 -1.92
CA GLY A 53 18.08 7.42 -2.07
C GLY A 53 18.11 6.62 -0.77
N ALA A 54 18.48 5.36 -0.92
CA ALA A 54 18.56 4.41 0.17
C ALA A 54 19.93 3.69 0.17
N ILE A 55 20.05 2.63 0.98
CA ILE A 55 21.14 1.67 0.77
C ILE A 55 20.76 0.78 -0.42
N GLU A 56 21.13 1.22 -1.62
CA GLU A 56 20.83 0.54 -2.88
C GLU A 56 21.50 -0.83 -3.00
N ILE A 57 20.74 -1.85 -3.41
CA ILE A 57 21.19 -3.22 -3.58
C ILE A 57 20.57 -3.91 -4.81
N SER A 58 21.23 -4.96 -5.29
CA SER A 58 20.64 -5.87 -6.26
C SER A 58 19.53 -6.71 -5.63
N LEU A 59 18.39 -6.81 -6.31
CA LEU A 59 17.21 -7.54 -5.84
C LEU A 59 17.07 -8.90 -6.53
N LYS A 60 16.72 -9.95 -5.78
CA LYS A 60 16.29 -11.26 -6.30
C LYS A 60 15.03 -11.73 -5.56
N PRO A 61 13.85 -11.21 -5.91
CA PRO A 61 12.64 -11.46 -5.14
C PRO A 61 12.03 -12.81 -5.52
N THR A 62 11.45 -13.51 -4.55
CA THR A 62 10.52 -14.63 -4.80
C THR A 62 9.12 -14.13 -4.51
N LEU A 63 8.27 -14.08 -5.54
CA LEU A 63 6.95 -13.47 -5.48
C LEU A 63 5.85 -14.49 -5.79
N GLN A 64 4.70 -14.35 -5.14
CA GLN A 64 3.47 -15.05 -5.47
C GLN A 64 2.47 -14.05 -6.06
N PHE A 65 1.84 -14.41 -7.18
CA PHE A 65 0.82 -13.59 -7.82
C PHE A 65 -0.56 -14.21 -7.63
N ILE A 66 -1.50 -13.43 -7.12
CA ILE A 66 -2.90 -13.83 -6.89
C ILE A 66 -3.81 -12.81 -7.56
N LEU A 67 -4.77 -13.29 -8.35
CA LEU A 67 -5.72 -12.43 -9.05
C LEU A 67 -7.04 -12.33 -8.28
N HIS A 68 -7.33 -11.14 -7.75
CA HIS A 68 -8.60 -10.84 -7.09
C HIS A 68 -9.63 -10.31 -8.09
N LYS A 69 -10.48 -11.18 -8.64
CA LYS A 69 -11.54 -10.78 -9.58
C LYS A 69 -12.67 -10.02 -8.87
N GLY A 70 -13.24 -9.03 -9.55
CA GLY A 70 -14.37 -8.24 -9.02
C GLY A 70 -14.02 -7.29 -7.87
N LYS A 71 -12.73 -7.18 -7.51
CA LYS A 71 -12.21 -6.26 -6.49
C LYS A 71 -11.43 -5.15 -7.19
N GLY A 72 -11.93 -3.91 -7.07
CA GLY A 72 -11.31 -2.74 -7.67
C GLY A 72 -10.73 -1.80 -6.62
N ILE A 73 -9.41 -1.62 -6.65
CA ILE A 73 -8.69 -0.60 -5.88
C ILE A 73 -8.21 0.51 -6.83
N LYS A 74 -8.04 1.73 -6.31
CA LYS A 74 -7.63 2.90 -7.10
C LYS A 74 -6.15 3.25 -6.95
N ALA A 75 -5.54 2.84 -5.85
CA ALA A 75 -4.16 3.09 -5.50
C ALA A 75 -3.57 1.82 -4.87
N PRO A 76 -2.23 1.72 -4.79
CA PRO A 76 -1.57 0.64 -4.06
C PRO A 76 -2.10 0.51 -2.62
N ARG A 77 -2.14 -0.73 -2.14
CA ARG A 77 -2.32 -1.02 -0.71
C ARG A 77 -1.29 -2.04 -0.30
N VAL A 78 -0.85 -1.97 0.95
CA VAL A 78 0.08 -2.95 1.53
C VAL A 78 -0.59 -3.61 2.72
N GLU A 79 -0.35 -4.90 2.89
CA GLU A 79 -0.71 -5.61 4.11
C GLU A 79 0.55 -6.23 4.70
N THR A 80 0.84 -5.93 5.96
CA THR A 80 1.89 -6.59 6.74
C THR A 80 1.27 -7.58 7.72
N ALA A 81 2.09 -8.27 8.51
CA ALA A 81 1.58 -9.12 9.58
C ALA A 81 0.75 -8.34 10.62
N THR A 82 1.02 -7.04 10.79
CA THR A 82 0.47 -6.22 11.87
C THR A 82 -0.47 -5.12 11.40
N ASP A 83 -0.40 -4.70 10.13
CA ASP A 83 -1.06 -3.49 9.65
C ASP A 83 -1.66 -3.67 8.26
N TYR A 84 -2.73 -2.90 8.01
CA TYR A 84 -3.16 -2.56 6.65
C TYR A 84 -2.65 -1.15 6.32
N LEU A 85 -2.15 -0.93 5.11
CA LEU A 85 -1.71 0.37 4.66
C LEU A 85 -2.45 0.73 3.37
N THR A 86 -3.06 1.92 3.36
CA THR A 86 -3.57 2.56 2.15
C THR A 86 -2.66 3.71 1.76
N THR A 87 -2.56 4.02 0.46
CA THR A 87 -1.65 5.05 -0.02
C THR A 87 -2.39 6.19 -0.72
N GLY A 88 -1.82 7.38 -0.63
CA GLY A 88 -2.13 8.54 -1.46
C GLY A 88 -0.88 8.97 -2.21
N LEU A 89 -1.07 9.39 -3.46
CA LEU A 89 0.00 9.70 -4.41
C LEU A 89 -0.32 11.03 -5.06
N ASP A 90 0.49 12.05 -4.78
CA ASP A 90 0.32 13.38 -5.37
C ASP A 90 1.62 14.19 -5.30
N VAL A 91 1.76 15.16 -6.20
CA VAL A 91 2.89 16.11 -6.18
C VAL A 91 2.86 17.03 -4.94
N ASP A 92 1.70 17.16 -4.29
CA ASP A 92 1.52 17.87 -3.02
C ASP A 92 1.29 16.88 -1.87
N LEU A 93 2.18 16.90 -0.86
CA LEU A 93 2.09 16.03 0.32
C LEU A 93 0.75 16.16 1.08
N ASN A 94 0.13 17.33 1.12
CA ASN A 94 -1.18 17.50 1.78
C ASN A 94 -2.29 16.79 0.99
N VAL A 95 -2.20 16.83 -0.35
CA VAL A 95 -3.14 16.13 -1.23
C VAL A 95 -2.92 14.62 -1.11
N ALA A 96 -1.67 14.16 -1.12
CA ALA A 96 -1.33 12.76 -0.89
C ALA A 96 -1.82 12.27 0.48
N ALA A 97 -1.63 13.04 1.55
CA ALA A 97 -2.12 12.72 2.88
C ALA A 97 -3.65 12.61 2.94
N ARG A 98 -4.37 13.56 2.32
CA ARG A 98 -5.83 13.49 2.20
C ARG A 98 -6.26 12.22 1.46
N MET A 99 -5.63 11.90 0.34
CA MET A 99 -5.94 10.70 -0.45
C MET A 99 -5.70 9.41 0.34
N ALA A 100 -4.59 9.33 1.08
CA ALA A 100 -4.26 8.18 1.92
C ALA A 100 -5.33 7.95 3.00
N LEU A 101 -5.77 9.03 3.66
CA LEU A 101 -6.83 8.98 4.66
C LEU A 101 -8.21 8.66 4.06
N GLU A 102 -8.57 9.25 2.92
CA GLU A 102 -9.82 8.94 2.23
C GLU A 102 -9.89 7.46 1.83
N GLU A 103 -8.78 6.90 1.35
CA GLU A 103 -8.67 5.49 1.02
C GLU A 103 -8.74 4.61 2.29
N ALA A 104 -8.18 5.02 3.42
CA ALA A 104 -8.32 4.34 4.72
C ALA A 104 -9.77 4.36 5.24
N VAL A 105 -10.46 5.49 5.10
CA VAL A 105 -11.88 5.58 5.48
C VAL A 105 -12.74 4.72 4.57
N LYS A 106 -12.49 4.74 3.26
CA LYS A 106 -13.16 3.85 2.31
C LYS A 106 -12.89 2.38 2.63
N PHE A 107 -11.66 2.06 2.98
CA PHE A 107 -11.25 0.75 3.40
C PHE A 107 -12.06 0.22 4.59
N LEU A 108 -12.17 1.01 5.64
CA LEU A 108 -12.94 0.66 6.83
C LEU A 108 -14.43 0.47 6.52
N GLN A 109 -14.98 1.29 5.61
CA GLN A 109 -16.36 1.11 5.16
C GLN A 109 -16.55 -0.20 4.39
N THR A 110 -15.68 -0.50 3.41
CA THR A 110 -15.90 -1.65 2.51
C THR A 110 -15.50 -2.98 3.12
N GLU A 111 -14.38 -3.01 3.86
CA GLU A 111 -13.80 -4.26 4.39
C GLU A 111 -14.17 -4.51 5.85
N LYS A 112 -14.54 -3.47 6.61
CA LYS A 112 -14.94 -3.58 8.02
C LYS A 112 -16.41 -3.21 8.28
N GLY A 113 -17.15 -2.80 7.25
CA GLY A 113 -18.59 -2.53 7.33
C GLY A 113 -18.96 -1.30 8.17
N MET A 114 -18.02 -0.38 8.38
CA MET A 114 -18.24 0.82 9.19
C MET A 114 -19.06 1.88 8.43
N THR A 115 -19.76 2.73 9.16
CA THR A 115 -20.31 3.97 8.58
C THR A 115 -19.17 4.94 8.26
N ALA A 116 -19.41 5.90 7.37
CA ALA A 116 -18.42 6.94 7.07
C ALA A 116 -17.99 7.71 8.33
N ALA A 117 -18.94 8.06 9.20
CA ALA A 117 -18.66 8.81 10.43
C ALA A 117 -17.80 8.00 11.41
N ASP A 118 -18.13 6.72 11.63
CA ASP A 118 -17.35 5.85 12.52
C ASP A 118 -15.96 5.56 11.96
N ALA A 119 -15.85 5.37 10.64
CA ALA A 119 -14.57 5.16 9.97
C ALA A 119 -13.65 6.38 10.10
N TYR A 120 -14.17 7.59 9.92
CA TYR A 120 -13.40 8.82 10.15
C TYR A 120 -13.00 8.97 11.62
N ALA A 121 -13.94 8.76 12.54
CA ALA A 121 -13.67 8.86 13.97
C ALA A 121 -12.59 7.87 14.42
N LEU A 122 -12.68 6.60 13.99
CA LEU A 122 -11.67 5.59 14.27
C LEU A 122 -10.33 5.96 13.64
N SER A 123 -10.33 6.46 12.40
CA SER A 123 -9.10 6.88 11.73
C SER A 123 -8.36 7.93 12.53
N SER A 124 -9.06 8.91 13.10
CA SER A 124 -8.44 9.94 13.96
C SER A 124 -7.87 9.40 15.27
N LEU A 125 -8.31 8.24 15.75
CA LEU A 125 -7.91 7.68 17.03
C LEU A 125 -6.79 6.63 16.91
N ALA A 126 -6.67 5.99 15.75
CA ALA A 126 -5.91 4.76 15.62
C ALA A 126 -5.14 4.60 14.29
N VAL A 127 -5.32 5.49 13.32
CA VAL A 127 -4.62 5.42 12.03
C VAL A 127 -3.49 6.43 12.01
N ASP A 128 -2.27 5.96 11.75
CA ASP A 128 -1.09 6.81 11.60
C ASP A 128 -0.90 7.19 10.14
N LEU A 129 -0.67 8.46 9.86
CA LEU A 129 -0.16 8.90 8.56
C LEU A 129 1.36 8.95 8.58
N GLY A 130 2.01 8.44 7.54
CA GLY A 130 3.46 8.53 7.36
C GLY A 130 3.84 8.76 5.91
N ILE A 131 5.03 9.31 5.69
CA ILE A 131 5.54 9.64 4.36
C ILE A 131 6.42 8.46 3.90
N GLY A 132 6.08 7.81 2.79
CA GLY A 132 6.91 6.76 2.19
C GLY A 132 8.14 7.38 1.54
N GLU A 133 7.92 8.24 0.56
CA GLU A 133 8.92 9.11 -0.07
C GLU A 133 8.35 10.53 -0.31
N ALA A 134 9.25 11.51 -0.39
CA ALA A 134 8.92 12.91 -0.66
C ALA A 134 9.93 13.60 -1.59
N VAL A 135 10.63 12.82 -2.40
CA VAL A 135 11.80 13.27 -3.19
C VAL A 135 11.62 13.03 -4.67
N ASP A 136 10.67 12.19 -5.05
CA ASP A 136 10.27 12.02 -6.43
C ASP A 136 9.40 13.17 -6.95
N ILE A 137 8.98 13.06 -8.22
CA ILE A 137 8.03 14.00 -8.84
C ILE A 137 6.65 13.89 -8.17
N VAL A 138 6.25 12.67 -7.78
CA VAL A 138 4.98 12.37 -7.09
C VAL A 138 5.35 11.77 -5.75
N ASN A 139 4.81 12.31 -4.65
CA ASN A 139 5.10 11.85 -3.30
C ASN A 139 4.11 10.76 -2.86
N LEU A 140 4.55 9.85 -2.00
CA LEU A 140 3.72 8.83 -1.36
C LEU A 140 3.51 9.13 0.12
N VAL A 141 2.24 9.26 0.52
CA VAL A 141 1.82 9.21 1.93
C VAL A 141 1.02 7.92 2.15
N TYR A 142 1.30 7.21 3.23
CA TYR A 142 0.53 6.03 3.64
C TYR A 142 -0.30 6.33 4.88
N ALA A 143 -1.45 5.67 4.98
CA ALA A 143 -2.26 5.58 6.19
C ALA A 143 -2.19 4.15 6.72
N LYS A 144 -1.59 3.98 7.90
CA LYS A 144 -1.34 2.69 8.55
C LYS A 144 -2.44 2.42 9.57
N ILE A 145 -3.19 1.36 9.34
CA ILE A 145 -4.32 0.89 10.13
C ILE A 145 -3.89 -0.37 10.89
N PRO A 146 -3.64 -0.30 12.21
CA PRO A 146 -3.17 -1.44 12.98
C PRO A 146 -4.25 -2.53 13.05
N LYS A 147 -3.89 -3.79 12.79
CA LYS A 147 -4.83 -4.92 12.83
C LYS A 147 -5.37 -5.16 14.24
N ASN A 148 -4.57 -4.90 15.26
CA ASN A 148 -4.92 -5.17 16.66
C ASN A 148 -6.09 -4.32 17.21
N ILE A 149 -6.55 -3.30 16.48
CA ILE A 149 -7.72 -2.50 16.86
C ILE A 149 -9.04 -3.22 16.56
N PHE A 150 -9.02 -4.30 15.77
CA PHE A 150 -10.19 -5.11 15.47
C PHE A 150 -10.18 -6.42 16.27
N ARG A 151 -11.34 -6.83 16.78
CA ARG A 151 -11.50 -8.06 17.57
C ARG A 151 -11.22 -9.34 16.77
N SER A 152 -11.44 -9.30 15.45
CA SER A 152 -11.24 -10.45 14.57
C SER A 152 -10.73 -9.97 13.22
N ASN A 153 -9.59 -10.52 12.78
CA ASN A 153 -9.09 -10.36 11.43
C ASN A 153 -8.57 -11.72 10.94
N ARG A 154 -8.60 -11.92 9.62
CA ARG A 154 -7.73 -12.92 9.01
C ARG A 154 -6.27 -12.45 9.17
N PRO A 155 -5.30 -13.38 9.27
CA PRO A 155 -3.88 -13.00 9.31
C PRO A 155 -3.48 -12.16 8.09
N PHE A 156 -3.95 -12.57 6.90
CA PHE A 156 -3.83 -11.85 5.64
C PHE A 156 -5.13 -11.96 4.84
N TRP A 157 -5.36 -11.05 3.89
CA TRP A 157 -6.52 -11.10 2.98
C TRP A 157 -6.63 -12.43 2.25
N PHE A 158 -5.52 -12.86 1.68
CA PHE A 158 -5.36 -14.16 1.08
C PHE A 158 -4.58 -15.06 2.04
N THR A 159 -5.05 -16.30 2.19
CA THR A 159 -4.32 -17.33 2.92
C THR A 159 -4.23 -18.55 2.01
N PRO A 160 -3.03 -19.02 1.62
CA PRO A 160 -2.85 -20.08 0.61
C PRO A 160 -3.66 -21.38 0.83
N ASP A 161 -4.03 -21.67 2.07
CA ASP A 161 -4.74 -22.90 2.44
C ASP A 161 -6.26 -22.74 2.57
N ALA A 162 -6.78 -21.51 2.56
CA ALA A 162 -8.21 -21.23 2.80
C ALA A 162 -9.08 -21.23 1.52
N GLU A 163 -8.46 -21.17 0.32
CA GLU A 163 -9.16 -20.98 -0.96
C GLU A 163 -8.82 -22.06 -2.01
N ARG A 164 -8.47 -23.28 -1.59
CA ARG A 164 -8.19 -24.38 -2.52
C ARG A 164 -9.43 -24.98 -3.22
N ASP A 165 -10.64 -24.68 -2.74
CA ASP A 165 -11.88 -25.31 -3.22
C ASP A 165 -13.03 -24.32 -3.56
N ALA A 166 -12.72 -23.11 -4.05
CA ALA A 166 -13.73 -22.14 -4.50
C ALA A 166 -13.66 -21.86 -6.01
#